data_AF-A0A7L2VVM6-F1
#
_entry.id   AF-A0A7L2VVM6-F1
#
_cell.length_a   1.000
_cell.length_b   1.000
_cell.length_c   1.000
_cell.angle_alpha   90.00
_cell.angle_beta   90.00
_cell.angle_gamma   90.00
#
_symmetry.space_group_name_H-M   'P 1'
#
loop_
_entity.id
_entity.type
_entity.pdbx_description
1 polymer ?
#
loop_
_entity_poly.entity_id
_entity_poly.type
_entity_poly.pdbx_seq_one_letter_code
_entity_poly.pdbx_strand_id
1 'polypeptide(L)'
;FAELHAAVPGLPIASSRVLPGLVLRRDFAAYCPAGGDLRVVLVTEPLRPVLAAPSVEFVVDSEDQYQASLQWITRRTEAVMKHLQSNNVKLLLSSVKQEEIVIYYAKLHGISVVECLSSEEVALISEITGISPYAPFGDNIQGEITETAVAMFFQPLLLGSKRCVHIGFTSMCTFQPHCLILCGPVDGVIEQHAAALQGAFTMLEQLFKTVDQ
;
A
#
# COMPACT_ATOMS: atom_id res chain seq x y z
N PHE A 1 -15.82 -0.03 5.37
CA PHE A 1 -16.02 -1.40 5.91
C PHE A 1 -15.49 -2.45 4.94
N ALA A 2 -15.57 -2.23 3.62
CA ALA A 2 -15.03 -3.15 2.62
C ALA A 2 -13.51 -3.37 2.76
N GLU A 3 -12.80 -2.37 3.28
CA GLU A 3 -11.36 -2.32 3.52
C GLU A 3 -10.97 -3.00 4.84
N LEU A 4 -11.95 -3.22 5.72
CA LEU A 4 -11.78 -3.81 7.05
C LEU A 4 -12.10 -5.31 7.08
N HIS A 5 -12.42 -5.91 5.94
CA HIS A 5 -12.65 -7.34 5.85
C HIS A 5 -12.11 -7.94 4.56
N ALA A 6 -11.87 -9.26 4.58
CA ALA A 6 -11.52 -10.05 3.42
C ALA A 6 -12.41 -11.30 3.33
N ALA A 7 -13.06 -11.47 2.19
CA ALA A 7 -13.90 -12.64 1.89
C ALA A 7 -13.07 -13.82 1.39
N VAL A 8 -13.30 -15.00 1.96
CA VAL A 8 -12.63 -16.26 1.61
C VAL A 8 -13.67 -17.35 1.32
N PRO A 9 -14.08 -17.53 0.05
CA PRO A 9 -15.03 -18.57 -0.32
C PRO A 9 -14.40 -19.97 -0.23
N GLY A 10 -15.25 -20.98 -0.09
CA GLY A 10 -14.86 -22.39 -0.04
C GLY A 10 -14.37 -22.88 1.33
N LEU A 11 -14.38 -22.03 2.36
CA LEU A 11 -14.03 -22.41 3.72
C LEU A 11 -15.26 -22.39 4.64
N PRO A 12 -15.33 -23.25 5.68
CA PRO A 12 -16.42 -23.20 6.66
C PRO A 12 -16.46 -21.85 7.38
N ILE A 13 -17.66 -21.36 7.72
CA ILE A 13 -17.87 -20.10 8.46
C ILE A 13 -17.08 -20.07 9.78
N ALA A 14 -16.96 -21.22 10.45
CA ALA A 14 -16.18 -21.38 11.68
C ALA A 14 -14.67 -21.10 11.51
N SER A 15 -14.17 -20.99 10.28
CA SER A 15 -12.79 -20.60 9.97
C SER A 15 -12.60 -19.09 9.90
N SER A 16 -13.68 -18.31 10.02
CA SER A 16 -13.62 -16.85 10.09
C SER A 16 -12.88 -16.40 11.34
N ARG A 17 -12.13 -15.31 11.24
CA ARG A 17 -11.28 -14.84 12.34
C ARG A 17 -10.99 -13.35 12.22
N VAL A 18 -10.67 -12.73 13.34
CA VAL A 18 -10.13 -11.37 13.37
C VAL A 18 -8.61 -11.47 13.32
N LEU A 19 -7.98 -10.74 12.40
CA LEU A 19 -6.53 -10.61 12.32
C LEU A 19 -6.12 -9.19 12.73
N PRO A 20 -5.06 -9.01 13.55
CA PRO A 20 -4.51 -7.69 13.81
C PRO A 20 -3.87 -7.13 12.54
N GLY A 21 -3.97 -5.83 12.32
CA GLY A 21 -3.46 -5.15 11.13
C GLY A 21 -4.44 -5.09 9.96
N LEU A 22 -3.93 -4.66 8.81
CA LEU A 22 -4.63 -4.50 7.54
C LEU A 22 -4.30 -5.65 6.59
N VAL A 23 -5.29 -6.10 5.82
CA VAL A 23 -5.08 -7.05 4.72
C VAL A 23 -5.40 -6.38 3.39
N LEU A 24 -4.38 -6.21 2.57
CA LEU A 24 -4.52 -5.74 1.20
C LEU A 24 -4.77 -6.94 0.28
N ARG A 25 -5.85 -6.89 -0.50
CA ARG A 25 -6.33 -8.03 -1.33
C ARG A 25 -5.54 -8.18 -2.64
N ARG A 26 -4.22 -8.08 -2.55
CA ARG A 26 -3.26 -8.14 -3.65
C ARG A 26 -1.92 -8.67 -3.13
N ASP A 27 -1.12 -9.21 -4.04
CA ASP A 27 0.22 -9.69 -3.72
C ASP A 27 1.25 -8.56 -3.80
N PHE A 28 2.46 -8.83 -3.30
CA PHE A 28 3.61 -7.97 -3.52
C PHE A 28 4.05 -7.98 -4.99
N ALA A 29 4.31 -6.80 -5.55
CA ALA A 29 5.02 -6.66 -6.83
C ALA A 29 6.52 -6.98 -6.67
N ALA A 30 7.07 -6.67 -5.49
CA ALA A 30 8.37 -7.12 -5.02
C ALA A 30 8.27 -7.45 -3.54
N TYR A 31 8.73 -8.63 -3.14
CA TYR A 31 8.82 -8.99 -1.73
C TYR A 31 10.28 -9.19 -1.32
N CYS A 32 10.73 -8.34 -0.41
CA CYS A 32 12.04 -8.37 0.22
C CYS A 32 11.83 -8.49 1.73
N PRO A 33 11.95 -9.69 2.31
CA PRO A 33 11.82 -9.89 3.75
C PRO A 33 12.79 -8.97 4.50
N ALA A 34 12.27 -8.20 5.45
CA ALA A 34 13.07 -7.31 6.28
C ALA A 34 12.72 -7.51 7.75
N GLY A 35 13.70 -7.32 8.62
CA GLY A 35 13.51 -7.24 10.07
C GLY A 35 13.98 -5.89 10.62
N GLY A 36 13.72 -5.65 11.90
CA GLY A 36 14.04 -4.38 12.57
C GLY A 36 12.97 -3.32 12.32
N ASP A 37 13.36 -2.05 12.39
CA ASP A 37 12.44 -0.92 12.16
C ASP A 37 11.98 -0.91 10.70
N LEU A 38 10.68 -1.18 10.49
CA LEU A 38 10.07 -1.26 9.17
C LEU A 38 9.41 0.07 8.83
N ARG A 39 10.13 0.96 8.12
CA ARG A 39 9.52 2.19 7.62
C ARG A 39 8.76 1.94 6.33
N VAL A 40 7.61 2.58 6.22
CA VAL A 40 6.67 2.47 5.12
C VAL A 40 6.46 3.85 4.51
N VAL A 41 6.49 3.93 3.19
CA VAL A 41 6.15 5.15 2.43
C VAL A 41 4.92 4.86 1.58
N LEU A 42 4.02 5.83 1.51
CA LEU A 42 2.84 5.81 0.66
C LEU A 42 3.02 6.81 -0.48
N VAL A 43 2.83 6.38 -1.72
CA VAL A 43 2.95 7.21 -2.92
C VAL A 43 1.68 7.14 -3.76
N THR A 44 1.33 8.28 -4.37
CA THR A 44 0.15 8.38 -5.24
C THR A 44 0.47 8.48 -6.72
N GLU A 45 1.75 8.54 -7.08
CA GLU A 45 2.20 8.76 -8.46
C GLU A 45 3.34 7.79 -8.86
N PRO A 46 3.60 7.62 -10.16
CA PRO A 46 4.72 6.81 -10.64
C PRO A 46 6.05 7.39 -10.15
N LEU A 47 6.93 6.53 -9.62
CA LEU A 47 8.26 6.95 -9.19
C LEU A 47 9.24 7.14 -10.36
N ARG A 48 8.96 6.51 -11.51
CA ARG A 48 9.72 6.74 -12.74
C ARG A 48 9.28 8.10 -13.32
N PRO A 49 10.20 9.05 -13.55
CA PRO A 49 9.87 10.29 -14.24
C PRO A 49 9.40 10.02 -15.67
N VAL A 50 8.44 10.82 -16.12
CA VAL A 50 8.01 10.86 -17.52
C VAL A 50 8.88 11.83 -18.33
N LEU A 51 9.17 11.50 -19.59
CA LEU A 51 9.94 12.40 -20.49
C LEU A 51 9.17 13.67 -20.84
N ALA A 52 7.84 13.58 -20.88
CA ALA A 52 6.95 14.71 -21.08
C ALA A 52 5.68 14.54 -20.25
N ALA A 53 5.12 15.66 -19.81
CA ALA A 53 3.83 15.69 -19.15
C ALA A 53 2.72 15.26 -20.13
N PRO A 54 1.55 14.85 -19.61
CA PRO A 54 0.38 14.61 -20.46
C PRO A 54 0.11 15.80 -21.37
N SER A 55 -0.20 15.53 -22.64
CA SER A 55 -0.46 16.55 -23.67
C SER A 55 0.72 17.44 -24.05
N VAL A 56 1.95 17.07 -23.67
CA VAL A 56 3.19 17.72 -24.12
C VAL A 56 3.98 16.77 -25.02
N GLU A 57 4.53 17.28 -26.12
CA GLU A 57 5.40 16.52 -27.01
C GLU A 57 6.86 16.59 -26.54
N PHE A 58 7.52 15.43 -26.50
CA PHE A 58 8.96 15.34 -26.25
C PHE A 58 9.70 15.30 -27.59
N VAL A 59 10.33 16.41 -27.95
CA VAL A 59 11.11 16.52 -29.21
C VAL A 59 12.58 16.29 -28.91
N VAL A 60 13.20 15.40 -29.69
CA VAL A 60 14.63 15.12 -29.66
C VAL A 60 15.23 15.34 -31.04
N ASP A 61 16.37 16.02 -31.09
CA ASP A 61 17.08 16.35 -32.34
C ASP A 61 18.06 15.25 -32.76
N SER A 62 18.33 14.29 -31.88
CA SER A 62 19.26 13.18 -32.13
C SER A 62 18.97 11.95 -31.27
N GLU A 63 19.44 10.79 -31.72
CA GLU A 63 19.41 9.54 -30.95
C GLU A 63 20.24 9.68 -29.66
N ASP A 64 21.38 10.36 -29.69
CA ASP A 64 22.22 10.56 -28.50
C ASP A 64 21.48 11.33 -27.40
N GLN A 65 20.69 12.34 -27.77
CA GLN A 65 19.86 13.09 -26.83
C GLN A 65 18.74 12.22 -26.24
N TYR A 66 18.10 11.38 -27.08
CA TYR A 66 17.10 10.43 -26.61
C TYR A 66 17.72 9.43 -25.60
N GLN A 67 18.87 8.84 -25.92
CA GLN A 67 19.58 7.91 -25.04
C GLN A 67 20.03 8.58 -23.74
N ALA A 68 20.56 9.80 -23.79
CA ALA A 68 20.91 10.57 -22.60
C ALA A 68 19.69 10.81 -21.69
N SER A 69 18.52 11.06 -22.28
CA SER A 69 17.27 11.27 -21.53
C SER A 69 16.80 10.00 -20.83
N LEU A 70 16.88 8.84 -21.50
CA LEU A 70 16.58 7.54 -20.88
C LEU A 70 17.55 7.19 -19.75
N GLN A 71 18.85 7.48 -19.93
CA GLN A 71 19.86 7.27 -18.90
C GLN A 71 19.61 8.17 -17.68
N TRP A 72 19.21 9.43 -17.90
CA TRP A 72 18.82 10.32 -16.81
C TRP A 72 17.63 9.76 -16.02
N ILE A 73 16.56 9.31 -16.69
CA ILE A 73 15.39 8.67 -16.03
C ILE A 73 15.81 7.47 -15.18
N THR A 74 16.69 6.64 -15.74
CA THR A 74 17.19 5.43 -15.07
C THR A 74 17.94 5.79 -13.80
N ARG A 75 18.93 6.70 -13.90
CA ARG A 75 19.71 7.18 -12.75
C ARG A 75 18.85 7.89 -11.71
N ARG A 76 17.85 8.65 -12.15
CA ARG A 76 16.89 9.35 -11.28
C ARG A 76 16.04 8.34 -10.48
N THR A 77 15.57 7.27 -11.13
CA THR A 77 14.80 6.19 -10.49
C THR A 77 15.65 5.44 -9.47
N GLU A 78 16.89 5.10 -9.82
CA GLU A 78 17.85 4.48 -8.91
C GLU A 78 18.13 5.38 -7.69
N ALA A 79 18.34 6.68 -7.91
CA ALA A 79 18.58 7.64 -6.84
C ALA A 79 17.41 7.73 -5.86
N VAL A 80 16.16 7.66 -6.33
CA VAL A 80 14.97 7.61 -5.46
C VAL A 80 14.99 6.35 -4.58
N MET A 81 15.26 5.18 -5.16
CA MET A 81 15.31 3.93 -4.40
C MET A 81 16.45 3.90 -3.39
N LYS A 82 17.62 4.41 -3.76
CA LYS A 82 18.75 4.58 -2.85
C LYS A 82 18.42 5.56 -1.72
N HIS A 83 17.69 6.62 -2.01
CA HIS A 83 17.24 7.58 -0.99
C HIS A 83 16.24 6.93 -0.02
N LEU A 84 15.24 6.19 -0.52
CA LEU A 84 14.30 5.42 0.31
C LEU A 84 15.06 4.43 1.23
N GLN A 85 16.01 3.68 0.67
CA GLN A 85 16.84 2.75 1.43
C GLN A 85 17.64 3.46 2.53
N SER A 86 18.25 4.60 2.21
CA SER A 86 19.06 5.39 3.15
C SER A 86 18.22 5.92 4.32
N ASN A 87 16.92 6.15 4.09
CA ASN A 87 15.94 6.51 5.12
C ASN A 87 15.33 5.29 5.84
N ASN A 88 15.89 4.09 5.64
CA ASN A 88 15.46 2.82 6.20
C ASN A 88 14.04 2.40 5.79
N VAL A 89 13.55 2.84 4.63
CA VAL A 89 12.27 2.39 4.08
C VAL A 89 12.39 0.93 3.64
N LYS A 90 11.44 0.10 4.07
CA LYS A 90 11.37 -1.34 3.76
C LYS A 90 10.13 -1.71 2.95
N LEU A 91 9.13 -0.84 2.93
CA LEU A 91 7.88 -1.04 2.18
C LEU A 91 7.46 0.24 1.46
N LEU A 92 7.23 0.10 0.16
CA LEU A 92 6.61 1.10 -0.70
C LEU A 92 5.16 0.67 -0.98
N LEU A 93 4.22 1.52 -0.60
CA LEU A 93 2.80 1.41 -0.90
C LEU A 93 2.45 2.40 -2.00
N SER A 94 1.88 1.94 -3.11
CA SER A 94 1.61 2.77 -4.29
C SER A 94 0.16 2.67 -4.73
N SER A 95 -0.52 3.81 -4.88
CA SER A 95 -1.88 3.85 -5.47
C SER A 95 -1.89 3.46 -6.95
N VAL A 96 -0.80 3.74 -7.66
CA VAL A 96 -0.63 3.43 -9.09
C VAL A 96 0.21 2.17 -9.28
N LYS A 97 0.15 1.61 -10.49
CA LYS A 97 1.09 0.59 -10.93
C LYS A 97 2.47 1.23 -11.13
N GLN A 98 3.51 0.60 -10.60
CA GLN A 98 4.89 1.05 -10.79
C GLN A 98 5.53 0.32 -11.98
N GLU A 99 6.46 1.00 -12.64
CA GLU A 99 7.14 0.44 -13.80
C GLU A 99 8.20 -0.60 -13.42
N GLU A 100 8.52 -1.53 -14.32
CA GLU A 100 9.45 -2.63 -14.04
C GLU A 100 10.82 -2.16 -13.54
N ILE A 101 11.30 -1.01 -14.03
CA ILE A 101 12.54 -0.40 -13.57
C ILE A 101 12.49 0.02 -12.08
N VAL A 102 11.32 0.50 -11.62
CA VAL A 102 11.07 0.84 -10.22
C VAL A 102 11.10 -0.43 -9.37
N ILE A 103 10.42 -1.49 -9.83
CA ILE A 103 10.39 -2.80 -9.16
C ILE A 103 11.78 -3.43 -9.10
N TYR A 104 12.57 -3.30 -10.17
CA TYR A 104 13.94 -3.78 -10.26
C TYR A 104 14.84 -3.12 -9.20
N TYR A 105 14.85 -1.79 -9.14
CA TYR A 105 15.66 -1.08 -8.16
C TYR A 105 15.13 -1.26 -6.73
N ALA A 106 13.83 -1.37 -6.52
CA ALA A 106 13.27 -1.70 -5.21
C ALA A 106 13.84 -3.02 -4.68
N LYS A 107 13.88 -4.07 -5.52
CA LYS A 107 14.50 -5.36 -5.16
C LYS A 107 15.98 -5.21 -4.87
N LEU A 108 16.72 -4.49 -5.70
CA LEU A 108 18.17 -4.25 -5.52
C LEU A 108 18.46 -3.58 -4.18
N HIS A 109 17.58 -2.68 -3.73
CA HIS A 109 17.72 -1.93 -2.49
C HIS A 109 17.02 -2.57 -1.28
N GLY A 110 16.40 -3.76 -1.46
CA GLY A 110 15.74 -4.49 -0.38
C GLY A 110 14.42 -3.86 0.09
N ILE A 111 13.69 -3.21 -0.81
CA ILE A 111 12.42 -2.55 -0.57
C ILE A 111 11.29 -3.42 -1.16
N SER A 112 10.34 -3.81 -0.31
CA SER A 112 9.11 -4.47 -0.77
C SER A 112 8.16 -3.46 -1.40
N VAL A 113 7.39 -3.88 -2.41
CA VAL A 113 6.46 -3.02 -3.14
C VAL A 113 5.08 -3.65 -3.17
N VAL A 114 4.06 -2.86 -2.81
CA VAL A 114 2.66 -3.15 -3.06
C VAL A 114 2.09 -2.00 -3.90
N GLU A 115 1.50 -2.33 -5.04
CA GLU A 115 1.01 -1.36 -6.01
C GLU A 115 -0.50 -1.48 -6.25
N CYS A 116 -1.09 -0.51 -6.95
CA CYS A 116 -2.53 -0.49 -7.26
C CYS A 116 -3.43 -0.49 -6.01
N LEU A 117 -3.09 0.32 -5.00
CA LEU A 117 -3.99 0.61 -3.89
C LEU A 117 -5.18 1.47 -4.35
N SER A 118 -6.39 1.15 -3.87
CA SER A 118 -7.56 1.97 -4.14
C SER A 118 -7.52 3.27 -3.33
N SER A 119 -8.34 4.26 -3.72
CA SER A 119 -8.48 5.51 -2.98
C SER A 119 -8.88 5.29 -1.53
N GLU A 120 -9.74 4.30 -1.28
CA GLU A 120 -10.25 3.95 0.05
C GLU A 120 -9.14 3.34 0.92
N GLU A 121 -8.29 2.50 0.34
CA GLU A 121 -7.14 1.92 1.06
C GLU A 121 -6.08 2.98 1.35
N VAL A 122 -5.78 3.87 0.39
CA VAL A 122 -4.88 5.01 0.60
C VAL A 122 -5.39 5.87 1.74
N ALA A 123 -6.68 6.24 1.72
CA ALA A 123 -7.30 7.05 2.77
C ALA A 123 -7.25 6.36 4.14
N LEU A 124 -7.58 5.06 4.21
CA LEU A 124 -7.52 4.29 5.45
C LEU A 124 -6.10 4.18 6.00
N ILE A 125 -5.09 3.96 5.14
CA ILE A 125 -3.69 3.90 5.56
C ILE A 125 -3.25 5.26 6.10
N SER A 126 -3.58 6.35 5.41
CA SER A 126 -3.29 7.71 5.88
C SER A 126 -3.96 8.00 7.22
N GLU A 127 -5.21 7.57 7.42
CA GLU A 127 -5.94 7.73 8.68
C GLU A 127 -5.30 6.94 9.84
N ILE A 128 -4.92 5.68 9.60
CA ILE A 128 -4.28 4.81 10.61
C ILE A 128 -2.89 5.33 11.01
N THR A 129 -2.13 5.81 10.04
CA THR A 129 -0.70 6.11 10.22
C THR A 129 -0.41 7.60 10.45
N GLY A 130 -1.36 8.47 10.11
CA GLY A 130 -1.19 9.92 10.15
C GLY A 130 -0.30 10.50 9.05
N ILE A 131 0.16 9.69 8.08
CA ILE A 131 1.00 10.17 6.97
C ILE A 131 0.15 10.66 5.80
N SER A 132 0.62 11.71 5.14
CA SER A 132 0.13 12.12 3.83
C SER A 132 0.87 11.35 2.72
N PRO A 133 0.18 10.99 1.62
CA PRO A 133 0.85 10.36 0.49
C PRO A 133 1.90 11.29 -0.12
N TYR A 134 3.09 10.74 -0.37
CA TYR A 134 4.15 11.44 -1.07
C TYR A 134 3.83 11.51 -2.57
N ALA A 135 3.73 12.74 -3.08
CA ALA A 135 3.63 13.03 -4.51
C ALA A 135 5.00 13.52 -5.01
N PRO A 136 5.79 12.71 -5.74
CA PRO A 136 7.05 13.12 -6.34
C PRO A 136 6.84 14.16 -7.46
N PHE A 137 6.53 15.40 -7.10
CA PHE A 137 6.49 16.51 -8.06
C PHE A 137 7.89 17.07 -8.33
N GLY A 138 8.33 16.97 -9.59
CA GLY A 138 9.50 17.67 -10.11
C GLY A 138 10.86 16.98 -9.85
N ASP A 139 11.94 17.71 -10.12
CA ASP A 139 13.30 17.15 -10.08
C ASP A 139 13.92 17.08 -8.67
N ASN A 140 13.14 17.44 -7.64
CA ASN A 140 13.65 17.49 -6.28
C ASN A 140 13.65 16.10 -5.63
N ILE A 141 14.72 15.32 -5.86
CA ILE A 141 14.97 14.06 -5.11
C ILE A 141 15.06 14.31 -3.59
N GLN A 142 15.40 15.56 -3.22
CA GLN A 142 15.58 16.02 -1.85
C GLN A 142 14.34 16.72 -1.28
N GLY A 143 13.21 16.74 -1.97
CA GLY A 143 11.94 17.02 -1.32
C GLY A 143 11.74 15.93 -0.29
N GLU A 144 12.11 16.22 0.96
CA GLU A 144 12.23 15.26 2.05
C GLU A 144 11.04 14.30 1.99
N ILE A 145 11.34 13.00 1.89
CA ILE A 145 10.37 11.96 2.26
C ILE A 145 10.19 12.10 3.77
N THR A 146 9.46 13.14 4.16
CA THR A 146 9.30 13.63 5.53
C THR A 146 8.40 12.70 6.32
N GLU A 147 7.43 12.08 5.64
CA GLU A 147 6.38 11.32 6.28
C GLU A 147 6.53 9.83 5.94
N THR A 148 7.02 9.09 6.94
CA THR A 148 7.09 7.63 6.91
C THR A 148 6.26 7.07 8.05
N ALA A 149 5.54 5.98 7.80
CA ALA A 149 4.87 5.21 8.84
C ALA A 149 5.79 4.09 9.35
N VAL A 150 5.58 3.65 10.58
CA VAL A 150 6.29 2.49 11.14
C VAL A 150 5.35 1.29 11.11
N ALA A 151 5.80 0.18 10.54
CA ALA A 151 5.13 -1.11 10.61
C ALA A 151 5.82 -2.01 11.64
N MET A 152 5.02 -2.81 12.33
CA MET A 152 5.49 -3.93 13.15
C MET A 152 5.86 -5.13 12.27
N PHE A 153 5.11 -5.35 11.20
CA PHE A 153 5.37 -6.40 10.21
C PHE A 153 4.70 -6.07 8.88
N PHE A 154 5.25 -6.63 7.80
CA PHE A 154 4.54 -6.83 6.53
C PHE A 154 4.93 -8.20 5.99
N GLN A 155 3.97 -9.00 5.55
CA GLN A 155 4.23 -10.36 5.09
C GLN A 155 3.18 -10.84 4.08
N PRO A 156 3.54 -11.80 3.21
CA PRO A 156 2.57 -12.48 2.37
C PRO A 156 1.60 -13.28 3.24
N LEU A 157 0.30 -13.19 2.94
CA LEU A 157 -0.76 -13.93 3.58
C LEU A 157 -1.55 -14.70 2.53
N LEU A 158 -1.71 -16.01 2.73
CA LEU A 158 -2.53 -16.83 1.87
C LEU A 158 -3.95 -16.94 2.46
N LEU A 159 -4.93 -16.42 1.73
CA LEU A 159 -6.36 -16.50 2.07
C LEU A 159 -7.06 -17.36 1.01
N GLY A 160 -7.28 -18.63 1.33
CA GLY A 160 -7.74 -19.63 0.35
C GLY A 160 -6.69 -19.82 -0.75
N SER A 161 -7.04 -19.51 -2.00
CA SER A 161 -6.12 -19.53 -3.15
C SER A 161 -5.52 -18.16 -3.50
N LYS A 162 -5.89 -17.10 -2.77
CA LYS A 162 -5.45 -15.73 -3.07
C LYS A 162 -4.27 -15.33 -2.17
N ARG A 163 -3.22 -14.79 -2.79
CA ARG A 163 -2.12 -14.14 -2.08
C ARG A 163 -2.50 -12.69 -1.80
N CYS A 164 -2.36 -12.31 -0.54
CA CYS A 164 -2.67 -10.99 -0.01
C CYS A 164 -1.44 -10.47 0.75
N VAL A 165 -1.41 -9.17 0.98
CA VAL A 165 -0.39 -8.56 1.85
C VAL A 165 -1.01 -8.28 3.21
N HIS A 166 -0.34 -8.71 4.27
CA HIS A 166 -0.75 -8.46 5.65
C HIS A 166 0.22 -7.50 6.30
N ILE A 167 -0.29 -6.36 6.78
CA ILE A 167 0.51 -5.26 7.33
C ILE A 167 0.01 -4.93 8.73
N GLY A 168 0.90 -4.98 9.72
CA GLY A 168 0.65 -4.44 11.05
C GLY A 168 1.31 -3.08 11.17
N PHE A 169 0.54 -2.00 11.22
CA PHE A 169 1.08 -0.67 11.51
C PHE A 169 1.27 -0.46 13.01
N THR A 170 2.33 0.25 13.37
CA THR A 170 2.43 0.87 14.69
C THR A 170 1.49 2.06 14.68
N SER A 171 0.25 1.84 15.13
CA SER A 171 -0.81 2.85 15.10
C SER A 171 -0.38 4.07 15.92
N MET A 172 -0.57 5.26 15.36
CA MET A 172 -0.49 6.52 16.11
C MET A 172 -1.81 6.79 16.87
N CYS A 173 -2.87 6.03 16.56
CA CYS A 173 -4.18 6.16 17.17
C CYS A 173 -4.28 5.31 18.45
N THR A 174 -5.26 5.64 19.29
CA THR A 174 -5.63 4.86 20.49
C THR A 174 -6.21 3.48 20.16
N PHE A 175 -6.42 3.17 18.88
CA PHE A 175 -6.94 1.88 18.43
C PHE A 175 -5.93 1.17 17.50
N GLN A 176 -5.91 -0.16 17.60
CA GLN A 176 -5.15 -1.01 16.69
C GLN A 176 -6.08 -1.45 15.55
N PRO A 177 -5.70 -1.22 14.27
CA PRO A 177 -6.51 -1.68 13.15
C PRO A 177 -6.56 -3.21 13.16
N HIS A 178 -7.73 -3.76 12.83
CA HIS A 178 -7.95 -5.19 12.67
C HIS A 178 -8.70 -5.43 11.37
N CYS A 179 -8.43 -6.57 10.74
CA CYS A 179 -9.12 -7.03 9.55
C CYS A 179 -9.91 -8.29 9.86
N LEU A 180 -11.18 -8.29 9.47
CA LEU A 180 -12.04 -9.45 9.63
C LEU A 180 -11.92 -10.39 8.42
N ILE A 181 -11.47 -11.61 8.65
CA ILE A 181 -11.46 -12.66 7.63
C ILE A 181 -12.80 -13.39 7.70
N LEU A 182 -13.60 -13.24 6.65
CA LEU A 182 -14.93 -13.86 6.53
C LEU A 182 -14.87 -15.05 5.59
N CYS A 183 -15.06 -16.23 6.17
CA CYS A 183 -15.10 -17.49 5.45
C CYS A 183 -16.55 -17.91 5.19
N GLY A 184 -16.81 -18.56 4.06
CA GLY A 184 -18.11 -19.13 3.77
C GLY A 184 -18.06 -20.08 2.58
N PRO A 185 -19.08 -20.94 2.41
CA PRO A 185 -19.10 -21.92 1.33
C PRO A 185 -19.13 -21.27 -0.06
N VAL A 186 -19.82 -20.14 -0.18
CA VAL A 186 -19.98 -19.35 -1.42
C VAL A 186 -19.99 -17.86 -1.08
N ASP A 187 -19.67 -17.02 -2.07
CA ASP A 187 -19.56 -15.56 -1.89
C ASP A 187 -20.85 -14.93 -1.35
N GLY A 188 -22.03 -15.34 -1.84
CA GLY A 188 -23.30 -14.77 -1.39
C GLY A 188 -23.57 -14.93 0.12
N VAL A 189 -23.11 -16.02 0.73
CA VAL A 189 -23.22 -16.23 2.19
C VAL A 189 -22.26 -15.29 2.92
N ILE A 190 -21.05 -15.08 2.38
CA ILE A 190 -20.06 -14.17 2.94
C ILE A 190 -20.55 -12.73 2.86
N GLU A 191 -21.13 -12.32 1.74
CA GLU A 191 -21.73 -10.99 1.55
C GLU A 191 -22.86 -10.72 2.56
N GLN A 192 -23.73 -11.71 2.79
CA GLN A 192 -24.78 -11.59 3.81
C GLN A 192 -24.19 -11.40 5.21
N HIS A 193 -23.15 -12.15 5.57
CA HIS A 193 -22.46 -11.97 6.86
C HIS A 193 -21.76 -10.63 6.95
N ALA A 194 -21.08 -10.19 5.89
CA ALA A 194 -20.43 -8.88 5.83
C ALA A 194 -21.45 -7.75 6.03
N ALA A 195 -22.60 -7.80 5.36
CA ALA A 195 -23.66 -6.81 5.50
C ALA A 195 -24.26 -6.81 6.92
N ALA A 196 -24.50 -7.99 7.51
CA ALA A 196 -25.00 -8.09 8.88
C ALA A 196 -24.02 -7.50 9.91
N LEU A 197 -22.72 -7.77 9.75
CA LEU A 197 -21.66 -7.22 10.60
C LEU A 197 -21.50 -5.71 10.43
N GLN A 198 -21.59 -5.21 9.20
CA GLN A 198 -21.62 -3.78 8.95
C GLN A 198 -22.78 -3.12 9.68
N GLY A 199 -23.99 -3.70 9.61
CA GLY A 199 -25.15 -3.23 10.36
C GLY A 199 -24.93 -3.21 11.87
N ALA A 200 -24.32 -4.27 12.41
CA ALA A 200 -23.97 -4.35 13.83
C ALA A 200 -22.96 -3.27 14.26
N PHE A 201 -21.93 -3.02 13.44
CA PHE A 201 -20.97 -1.94 13.71
C PHE A 201 -21.60 -0.55 13.63
N THR A 202 -22.47 -0.29 12.65
CA THR A 202 -23.23 0.97 12.58
C THR A 202 -24.09 1.19 13.82
N MET A 203 -24.76 0.13 14.30
CA MET A 203 -25.56 0.21 15.53
C MET A 203 -24.70 0.49 16.76
N LEU A 204 -23.55 -0.18 16.90
CA LEU A 204 -22.61 0.09 18.00
C LEU A 204 -22.09 1.53 17.95
N GLU A 205 -21.71 2.02 16.77
CA GLU A 205 -21.25 3.39 16.59
C GLU A 205 -22.32 4.41 17.03
N GLN A 206 -23.60 4.17 16.70
CA GLN A 206 -24.70 5.02 17.16
C GLN A 206 -24.86 5.02 18.69
N LEU A 207 -24.72 3.86 19.34
CA LEU A 207 -24.80 3.75 20.80
C LEU A 207 -23.69 4.54 21.50
N PHE A 208 -22.46 4.48 20.97
CA PHE A 208 -21.35 5.25 21.55
C PHE A 208 -21.46 6.75 21.28
N LYS A 209 -21.97 7.16 20.11
CA LYS A 209 -22.26 8.59 19.82
C LYS A 209 -23.27 9.20 20.77
N THR A 210 -24.24 8.42 21.28
CA THR A 210 -25.22 8.89 22.27
C THR A 210 -24.70 8.96 23.70
N VAL A 211 -23.53 8.38 23.99
CA VAL A 211 -22.93 8.38 25.34
C VAL A 211 -21.99 9.58 25.56
N ASP A 212 -21.51 10.20 24.48
CA ASP A 212 -20.65 11.40 24.51
C ASP A 212 -21.43 12.73 24.43
N GLN A 213 -22.75 12.72 24.65
CA GLN A 213 -23.63 13.89 24.82
C GLN A 213 -24.16 13.98 26.26
#